data_AF-A0A816GHN4-F1
#
_entry.id   AF-A0A816GHN4-F1
#
_cell.length_a   1.000
_cell.length_b   1.000
_cell.length_c   1.000
_cell.angle_alpha   90.00
_cell.angle_beta   90.00
_cell.angle_gamma   90.00
#
_symmetry.space_group_name_H-M   'P 1'
#
loop_
_entity.id
_entity.type
_entity.pdbx_description
1 polymer ?
#
loop_
_entity_poly.entity_id
_entity_poly.type
_entity_poly.pdbx_seq_one_letter_code
_entity_poly.pdbx_strand_id
1 'polypeptide(L)'
;STSKKPTSASLQNDLLLYLNTHDELNTWSYANEHNIDHQLVIGTFRSIQSIGDIINMEQRTSRSIAPTDEGKTLIANGSYEYNLFQAVPSNKGIEQSELM
;
A
#
# COMPACT_ATOMS: atom_id res chain seq x y z
N SER A 1 23.55 -12.56 14.94
CA SER A 1 23.25 -11.52 13.95
C SER A 1 22.64 -10.31 14.64
N THR A 2 23.45 -9.31 14.94
CA THR A 2 23.00 -8.07 15.59
C THR A 2 22.41 -7.15 14.53
N SER A 3 21.08 -7.08 14.46
CA SER A 3 20.38 -6.03 13.71
C SER A 3 20.64 -4.69 14.43
N LYS A 4 21.70 -3.98 14.01
CA LYS A 4 22.02 -2.65 14.52
C LYS A 4 21.15 -1.67 13.75
N LYS A 5 20.15 -1.08 14.42
CA LYS A 5 19.35 0.00 13.83
C LYS A 5 20.31 1.08 13.31
N PRO A 6 20.16 1.57 12.07
CA PRO A 6 21.05 2.57 11.52
C PRO A 6 20.93 3.88 12.32
N THR A 7 22.07 4.48 12.64
CA THR A 7 22.13 5.84 13.21
C THR A 7 21.75 6.84 12.11
N SER A 8 21.23 8.02 12.47
CA SER A 8 20.83 9.05 11.49
C SER A 8 21.95 9.40 10.48
N ALA A 9 23.18 9.55 10.96
CA ALA A 9 24.34 9.84 10.10
C ALA A 9 24.75 8.66 9.21
N SER A 10 24.55 7.40 9.64
CA SER A 10 24.85 6.24 8.79
C SER A 10 23.83 6.10 7.67
N LEU A 11 22.54 6.29 8.00
CA LEU A 11 21.47 6.22 7.01
C LEU A 11 21.60 7.29 5.91
N GLN A 12 22.00 8.51 6.27
CA GLN A 12 22.25 9.56 5.28
C GLN A 12 23.31 9.14 4.26
N ASN A 13 24.43 8.58 4.70
CA ASN A 13 25.48 8.11 3.82
C ASN A 13 25.02 6.92 2.96
N ASP A 14 24.29 5.98 3.56
CA ASP A 14 23.75 4.81 2.85
C ASP A 14 22.80 5.23 1.72
N LEU A 15 21.92 6.21 1.97
CA LEU A 15 20.99 6.74 0.96
C LEU A 15 21.69 7.49 -0.16
N LEU A 16 22.70 8.31 0.15
CA LEU A 16 23.49 9.01 -0.86
C LEU A 16 24.33 8.03 -1.70
N LEU A 17 24.90 7.00 -1.08
CA LEU A 17 25.62 5.95 -1.79
C LEU A 17 24.69 5.15 -2.71
N TYR A 18 23.46 4.89 -2.27
CA TYR A 18 22.45 4.23 -3.11
C TYR A 18 22.12 5.08 -4.35
N LEU A 19 21.93 6.39 -4.19
CA LEU A 19 21.69 7.31 -5.30
C LEU A 19 22.91 7.50 -6.22
N ASN A 20 24.12 7.16 -5.76
CA ASN A 20 25.30 7.14 -6.62
C ASN A 20 25.29 5.94 -7.59
N THR A 21 24.55 4.88 -7.28
CA THR A 21 24.42 3.68 -8.15
C THR A 21 23.06 3.56 -8.83
N HIS A 22 22.08 4.37 -8.43
CA HIS A 22 20.72 4.38 -8.95
C HIS A 22 20.30 5.82 -9.26
N ASP A 23 19.76 6.07 -10.46
CA ASP A 23 19.34 7.42 -10.89
C ASP A 23 18.17 7.99 -10.06
N GLU A 24 17.33 7.12 -9.50
CA GLU A 24 16.21 7.50 -8.64
C GLU A 24 16.02 6.54 -7.47
N LEU A 25 15.36 7.01 -6.41
CA LEU A 25 14.97 6.20 -5.26
C LEU A 25 13.52 6.47 -4.90
N ASN A 26 12.74 5.39 -4.78
CA ASN A 26 11.42 5.43 -4.17
C ASN A 26 11.54 5.17 -2.66
N THR A 27 11.19 6.17 -1.84
CA THR A 27 11.38 6.09 -0.38
C THR A 27 10.57 4.99 0.28
N TRP A 28 9.41 4.63 -0.28
CA TRP A 28 8.58 3.54 0.23
C TRP A 28 9.19 2.18 -0.11
N SER A 29 9.60 1.96 -1.37
CA SER A 29 10.23 0.71 -1.80
C SER A 29 11.54 0.46 -1.03
N TYR A 30 12.40 1.48 -0.94
CA TYR A 30 13.66 1.40 -0.20
C TYR A 30 13.44 1.04 1.28
N ALA A 31 12.50 1.72 1.95
CA ALA A 31 12.18 1.44 3.33
C ALA A 31 11.70 -0.02 3.53
N ASN A 32 10.87 -0.52 2.63
CA ASN A 32 10.35 -1.88 2.69
C ASN A 32 11.44 -2.94 2.42
N GLU A 33 12.28 -2.74 1.39
CA GLU A 33 13.37 -3.65 1.03
C GLU A 33 14.43 -3.77 2.14
N HIS A 34 14.73 -2.66 2.80
CA HIS A 34 15.73 -2.60 3.87
C HIS A 34 15.15 -2.79 5.28
N ASN A 35 13.83 -3.00 5.40
CA ASN A 35 13.11 -3.13 6.68
C ASN A 35 13.40 -1.96 7.64
N ILE A 36 13.36 -0.74 7.10
CA ILE A 36 13.57 0.52 7.80
C ILE A 36 12.22 1.25 7.92
N ASP A 37 12.02 1.99 9.01
CA ASP A 37 10.86 2.86 9.16
C ASP A 37 10.81 3.91 8.03
N HIS A 38 9.69 3.98 7.31
CA HIS A 38 9.53 4.90 6.18
C HIS A 38 9.65 6.37 6.60
N GLN A 39 9.19 6.75 7.79
CA GLN A 39 9.33 8.11 8.31
C GLN A 39 10.79 8.46 8.59
N LEU A 40 11.61 7.49 8.99
CA LEU A 40 13.05 7.72 9.18
C LEU A 40 13.76 8.01 7.86
N VAL A 41 13.42 7.26 6.80
CA VAL A 41 13.94 7.51 5.44
C VAL A 41 13.51 8.89 4.93
N ILE A 42 12.22 9.23 5.06
CA ILE A 42 11.68 10.55 4.68
C ILE A 42 12.37 11.67 5.47
N GLY A 43 12.50 11.53 6.79
CA GLY A 43 13.14 12.52 7.65
C GLY A 43 14.60 12.75 7.29
N THR A 44 15.31 11.68 6.91
CA THR A 44 16.70 11.77 6.45
C THR A 44 16.80 12.55 5.14
N PHE A 45 15.94 12.26 4.15
CA PHE A 45 15.92 13.03 2.90
C PHE A 45 15.56 14.50 3.11
N ARG A 46 14.64 14.82 4.01
CA ARG A 46 14.35 16.21 4.39
C ARG A 46 15.55 16.90 5.04
N SER A 47 16.32 16.18 5.85
CA SER A 47 17.57 16.69 6.42
C SER A 47 18.65 16.88 5.37
N ILE A 48 18.69 16.07 4.31
CA ILE A 48 19.63 16.27 3.18
C ILE A 48 19.22 17.51 2.38
N GLN A 49 17.93 17.67 2.07
CA GLN A 49 17.40 18.83 1.36
C GLN A 49 17.61 20.15 2.10
N SER A 50 17.62 20.13 3.44
CA SER A 50 17.83 21.36 4.22
C SER A 50 19.26 21.89 4.15
N ILE A 51 20.23 21.05 3.76
CA ILE A 51 21.64 21.44 3.60
C ILE A 51 21.84 22.21 2.29
N GLY A 52 20.94 22.03 1.30
CA GLY A 52 20.96 22.74 0.03
C GLY A 52 20.36 21.91 -1.11
N ASP A 53 20.65 22.30 -2.35
CA ASP A 53 20.15 21.66 -3.58
C ASP A 53 20.99 20.41 -3.94
N ILE A 54 21.14 19.49 -2.98
CA ILE A 54 21.92 18.24 -3.14
C ILE A 54 21.07 17.17 -3.84
N ILE A 55 19.77 17.16 -3.57
CA ILE A 55 18.81 16.20 -4.12
C ILE A 55 17.50 16.88 -4.46
N ASN A 56 16.85 16.39 -5.51
CA ASN A 56 15.47 16.74 -5.82
C ASN A 56 14.53 15.65 -5.28
N MET A 57 13.41 16.05 -4.69
CA MET A 57 12.41 15.13 -4.15
C MET A 57 11.03 15.51 -4.67
N GLU A 58 10.35 14.53 -5.26
CA GLU A 58 8.97 14.67 -5.71
C GLU A 58 8.06 13.86 -4.79
N GLN A 59 6.96 14.46 -4.34
CA GLN A 59 5.93 13.72 -3.61
C GLN A 59 5.07 12.92 -4.60
N ARG A 60 5.10 11.59 -4.48
CA ARG A 60 4.24 10.68 -5.25
C ARG A 60 3.21 10.01 -4.36
N THR A 61 1.97 9.91 -4.85
CA THR A 61 0.87 9.20 -4.19
C THR A 61 0.47 8.01 -5.05
N SER A 62 0.50 6.80 -4.48
CA SER A 62 -0.04 5.59 -5.10
C SER A 62 -1.44 5.29 -4.55
N ARG A 63 -2.36 4.88 -5.42
CA ARG A 63 -3.68 4.37 -5.02
C ARG A 63 -3.82 2.93 -5.52
N SER A 64 -4.12 2.02 -4.60
CA SER A 64 -4.58 0.68 -4.96
C SER A 64 -6.10 0.63 -4.87
N ILE A 65 -6.72 -0.10 -5.80
CA ILE A 65 -8.15 -0.40 -5.77
C ILE A 65 -8.26 -1.83 -5.27
N ALA A 66 -8.96 -2.02 -4.15
CA ALA A 66 -9.22 -3.33 -3.58
C ALA A 66 -10.73 -3.46 -3.31
N PRO A 67 -11.30 -4.66 -3.43
CA PRO A 67 -12.70 -4.87 -3.08
C PRO A 67 -12.90 -4.61 -1.59
N THR A 68 -14.01 -3.93 -1.27
CA THR A 68 -14.54 -3.86 0.09
C THR A 68 -14.92 -5.26 0.56
N ASP A 69 -15.21 -5.43 1.85
CA ASP A 69 -15.68 -6.74 2.35
C ASP A 69 -16.99 -7.16 1.67
N GLU A 70 -17.89 -6.22 1.40
CA GLU A 70 -19.07 -6.42 0.55
C GLU A 70 -18.68 -6.86 -0.87
N GLY A 71 -17.73 -6.16 -1.51
CA GLY A 71 -17.23 -6.52 -2.83
C GLY A 71 -16.63 -7.93 -2.87
N LYS A 72 -15.94 -8.36 -1.82
CA LYS A 72 -15.44 -9.74 -1.69
C LYS A 72 -16.60 -10.74 -1.62
N THR A 73 -17.66 -10.43 -0.87
CA THR A 73 -18.87 -11.27 -0.81
C THR A 73 -19.56 -11.36 -2.16
N LEU A 74 -19.70 -10.25 -2.89
CA LEU A 74 -20.30 -10.22 -4.23
C LEU A 74 -19.48 -11.05 -5.23
N ILE A 75 -18.14 -10.98 -5.16
CA ILE A 75 -17.26 -11.80 -6.00
C ILE A 75 -17.40 -13.29 -5.66
N ALA A 76 -17.49 -13.64 -4.37
CA ALA A 76 -17.55 -15.03 -3.91
C ALA A 76 -18.92 -15.68 -4.17
N ASN A 77 -20.01 -14.95 -3.91
CA ASN A 77 -21.36 -15.49 -3.85
C ASN A 77 -22.25 -14.99 -5.00
N GLY A 78 -21.77 -14.07 -5.84
CA GLY A 78 -22.61 -13.38 -6.82
C GLY A 78 -23.37 -12.21 -6.20
N SER A 79 -24.07 -11.44 -7.05
CA SER A 79 -24.78 -10.24 -6.61
C SER A 79 -25.97 -10.56 -5.70
N TYR A 80 -26.48 -9.55 -5.00
CA TYR A 80 -27.69 -9.69 -4.20
C TYR A 80 -28.88 -10.13 -5.05
N GLU A 81 -29.02 -9.58 -6.25
CA GLU A 81 -30.07 -9.94 -7.21
C GLU A 81 -29.92 -11.37 -7.72
N TYR A 82 -28.68 -11.80 -8.00
CA TYR A 82 -28.39 -13.17 -8.38
C TYR A 82 -28.78 -14.15 -7.26
N ASN A 83 -28.37 -13.84 -6.03
CA ASN A 83 -28.69 -14.66 -4.86
C ASN A 83 -30.20 -14.71 -4.58
N LEU A 84 -30.89 -13.57 -4.73
CA LEU A 84 -32.33 -13.47 -4.59
C LEU A 84 -33.05 -14.33 -5.63
N PHE A 85 -32.61 -14.26 -6.89
CA PHE A 85 -33.17 -15.08 -7.97
C PHE A 85 -32.99 -16.57 -7.70
N GLN A 86 -31.79 -16.98 -7.27
CA GLN A 86 -31.49 -18.38 -6.96
C GLN A 86 -32.26 -18.92 -5.74
N ALA A 87 -32.70 -18.04 -4.84
CA ALA A 87 -33.53 -18.43 -3.70
C ALA A 87 -34.98 -18.72 -4.08
N VAL A 88 -35.46 -18.30 -5.26
CA VAL A 88 -36.83 -18.58 -5.74
C VAL A 88 -36.90 -19.99 -6.34
N PRO A 89 -37.76 -20.89 -5.81
CA PRO A 89 -37.88 -22.25 -6.35
C PRO A 89 -38.34 -22.25 -7.82
N SER A 90 -37.71 -23.06 -8.67
CA SER A 90 -38.03 -23.07 -10.11
C SER A 90 -39.41 -23.68 -10.43
N ASN A 91 -39.99 -24.44 -9.50
CA ASN A 91 -41.24 -25.18 -9.68
C ASN A 91 -42.47 -24.51 -9.05
N LYS A 92 -42.29 -23.50 -8.19
CA LYS A 92 -43.37 -22.76 -7.53
C LYS A 92 -42.89 -21.36 -7.12
N GLY A 93 -43.81 -20.40 -7.07
CA GLY A 93 -43.51 -19.11 -6.45
C GLY A 93 -43.21 -19.24 -4.95
N ILE A 94 -42.62 -18.18 -4.39
CA ILE A 94 -42.43 -18.00 -2.94
C ILE A 94 -43.05 -16.65 -2.53
N GLU A 95 -43.62 -16.58 -1.34
CA GLU A 95 -44.13 -15.32 -0.81
C GLU A 95 -42.97 -14.34 -0.56
N GLN A 96 -43.18 -13.06 -0.87
CA GLN A 96 -42.15 -12.04 -0.70
C GLN A 96 -41.65 -11.95 0.76
N SER A 97 -42.54 -12.16 1.73
CA SER A 97 -42.22 -12.14 3.16
C SER A 97 -41.33 -13.30 3.62
N GLU A 98 -41.22 -14.37 2.84
CA GLU A 98 -40.31 -15.49 3.13
C GLU A 98 -38.94 -15.29 2.49
N LEU A 99 -38.84 -14.36 1.54
CA LEU A 99 -37.63 -14.05 0.78
C LEU A 99 -36.87 -12.83 1.35
N MET A 100 -37.59 -11.93 2.03
CA MET A 100 -37.08 -10.71 2.67
C MET A 100 -36.92 -10.88 4.19
#